data_AF-A0A225VIR8-F1
#
_entry.id   AF-A0A225VIR8-F1
#
_cell.length_a   1.000
_cell.length_b   1.000
_cell.length_c   1.000
_cell.angle_alpha   90.00
_cell.angle_beta   90.00
_cell.angle_gamma   90.00
#
_symmetry.space_group_name_H-M   'P 1'
#
loop_
_entity.id
_entity.type
_entity.pdbx_description
1 polymer ?
#
loop_
_entity_poly.entity_id
_entity_poly.type
_entity_poly.pdbx_seq_one_letter_code
_entity_poly.pdbx_strand_id
1 'polypeptide(L)'
;MMMRVVDIGANLTSGQFRRDLPQVLRRAKHAGVDTIVITGTNVVESRRAIQLARLHAAQDATLFTTVGVHPHDAKDFDEHSTTEEMRLMIASNGDVVVAIGECGLDFNRDYSPREAQMKAFGAQVALASELKMPLFVHEREAHEALVEVLNPFVESGVLPPTVVHCFTGTEKELGKYLDMGLYIGLTGFVCMEPRGLEVRNMVDQIPLDRLMIETDAPFMYPYAPGRQKKRARCEPKDIVAVVQTLASCYGITEEEITRATTENARRFFRFTSRQAYAKVTKRMFFAGDGPSGHVQVSMNPIDSENHISAIELTESSISICHAFVRVTSFGSSANQNMADHYASALRASILKEFTSEVDADSLTVEEECIVETTTATPQKKTFRGKKPKEKTAISVLVMLQTATGGIISVDRTVNVNESTANILANQVTSKLYEHVQSGTCVDEHLADNAIVFMALAQGISRLRVPCKSHRTSQHLETALEVTARLTGASYRITEEDSSAVVEVDGIGHRRIG
;
A
#
# COMPACT_ATOMS: atom_id res chain seq x y z
N MET A 1 15.25 11.68 18.46
CA MET A 1 14.53 11.15 17.27
C MET A 1 13.18 11.83 17.24
N MET A 2 12.77 12.41 16.12
CA MET A 2 11.42 12.97 15.97
C MET A 2 10.43 11.80 16.07
N MET A 3 9.58 11.79 17.11
CA MET A 3 8.62 10.70 17.32
C MET A 3 7.51 10.76 16.28
N ARG A 4 7.12 9.58 15.81
CA ARG A 4 6.21 9.45 14.67
C ARG A 4 4.79 9.19 15.16
N VAL A 5 3.83 9.87 14.54
CA VAL A 5 2.41 9.85 14.90
C VAL A 5 1.65 8.90 13.96
N VAL A 6 0.71 8.16 14.52
CA VAL A 6 -0.29 7.40 13.75
C VAL A 6 -1.61 8.18 13.73
N ASP A 7 -2.15 8.43 12.54
CA ASP A 7 -3.53 8.90 12.35
C ASP A 7 -4.43 7.67 12.12
N ILE A 8 -5.29 7.33 13.09
CA ILE A 8 -6.08 6.09 13.03
C ILE A 8 -7.31 6.17 12.13
N GLY A 9 -7.64 7.35 11.59
CA GLY A 9 -8.86 7.56 10.83
C GLY A 9 -8.78 8.78 9.92
N ALA A 10 -8.57 8.54 8.62
CA ALA A 10 -8.64 9.56 7.59
C ALA A 10 -9.38 9.06 6.33
N ASN A 11 -10.36 9.84 5.87
CA ASN A 11 -11.18 9.55 4.69
C ASN A 11 -10.47 9.98 3.39
N LEU A 12 -9.28 9.41 3.13
CA LEU A 12 -8.43 9.82 2.00
C LEU A 12 -9.01 9.48 0.61
N THR A 13 -10.00 8.59 0.53
CA THR A 13 -10.77 8.32 -0.71
C THR A 13 -11.74 9.46 -1.06
N SER A 14 -11.97 10.41 -0.14
CA SER A 14 -12.83 11.57 -0.38
C SER A 14 -12.41 12.33 -1.64
N GLY A 15 -13.40 12.69 -2.47
CA GLY A 15 -13.18 13.48 -3.67
C GLY A 15 -12.49 14.83 -3.42
N GLN A 16 -12.47 15.31 -2.18
CA GLN A 16 -11.73 16.50 -1.78
C GLN A 16 -10.20 16.37 -1.92
N PHE A 17 -9.64 15.16 -1.89
CA PHE A 17 -8.20 14.92 -2.01
C PHE A 17 -7.73 14.50 -3.40
N ARG A 18 -8.66 14.22 -4.33
CA ARG A 18 -8.37 13.66 -5.66
C ARG A 18 -7.30 14.41 -6.46
N ARG A 19 -7.16 15.73 -6.24
CA ARG A 19 -6.24 16.59 -7.01
C ARG A 19 -4.84 16.73 -6.41
N ASP A 20 -4.70 16.53 -5.10
CA ASP A 20 -3.48 16.90 -4.39
C ASP A 20 -3.08 15.92 -3.27
N LEU A 21 -3.60 14.69 -3.29
CA LEU A 21 -3.29 13.67 -2.29
C LEU A 21 -1.77 13.44 -2.09
N PRO A 22 -0.91 13.36 -3.13
CA PRO A 22 0.53 13.24 -2.91
C PRO A 22 1.12 14.42 -2.12
N GLN A 23 0.61 15.64 -2.32
CA GLN A 23 1.02 16.82 -1.56
C GLN A 23 0.49 16.76 -0.12
N VAL A 24 -0.72 16.25 0.10
CA VAL A 24 -1.30 16.02 1.43
C VAL A 24 -0.44 15.04 2.23
N LEU A 25 -0.07 13.90 1.64
CA LEU A 25 0.78 12.89 2.29
C LEU A 25 2.19 13.43 2.61
N ARG A 26 2.79 14.22 1.72
CA ARG A 26 4.06 14.92 2.00
C ARG A 26 3.98 15.85 3.20
N ARG A 27 2.90 16.64 3.29
CA ARG A 27 2.69 17.54 4.44
C ARG A 27 2.46 16.75 5.73
N ALA A 28 1.75 15.63 5.67
CA ALA A 28 1.54 14.72 6.80
C ALA A 28 2.88 14.19 7.33
N LYS A 29 3.74 13.64 6.44
CA LYS A 29 5.08 13.17 6.81
C LYS A 29 5.94 14.26 7.43
N HIS A 30 5.94 15.46 6.85
CA HIS A 30 6.70 16.59 7.39
C HIS A 30 6.22 17.01 8.80
N ALA A 31 4.93 16.82 9.09
CA ALA A 31 4.36 17.03 10.42
C ALA A 31 4.62 15.86 11.39
N GLY A 32 5.33 14.80 10.97
CA GLY A 32 5.63 13.63 11.79
C GLY A 32 4.61 12.51 11.71
N VAL A 33 3.59 12.61 10.86
CA VAL A 33 2.60 11.55 10.62
C VAL A 33 3.17 10.55 9.64
N ASP A 34 3.59 9.39 10.12
CA ASP A 34 4.25 8.37 9.30
C ASP A 34 3.36 7.17 8.97
N THR A 35 2.20 7.08 9.62
CA THR A 35 1.23 6.01 9.45
C THR A 35 -0.17 6.59 9.45
N ILE A 36 -0.98 6.23 8.46
CA ILE A 36 -2.37 6.69 8.33
C ILE A 36 -3.23 5.46 8.03
N VAL A 37 -4.34 5.30 8.75
CA VAL A 37 -5.36 4.29 8.45
C VAL A 37 -6.50 4.95 7.67
N ILE A 38 -6.71 4.50 6.43
CA ILE A 38 -7.77 4.99 5.55
C ILE A 38 -9.07 4.29 5.91
N THR A 39 -10.10 5.09 6.20
CA THR A 39 -11.41 4.58 6.58
C THR A 39 -12.18 4.06 5.36
N GLY A 40 -12.49 2.76 5.34
CA GLY A 40 -13.45 2.17 4.40
C GLY A 40 -14.86 2.25 4.96
N THR A 41 -15.81 2.82 4.21
CA THR A 41 -17.18 3.09 4.71
C THR A 41 -18.26 2.22 4.06
N ASN A 42 -17.93 1.57 2.94
CA ASN A 42 -18.71 0.50 2.34
C ASN A 42 -17.77 -0.37 1.51
N VAL A 43 -18.28 -1.43 0.90
CA VAL A 43 -17.48 -2.35 0.07
C VAL A 43 -16.72 -1.63 -1.06
N VAL A 44 -17.36 -0.69 -1.77
CA VAL A 44 -16.74 0.02 -2.89
C VAL A 44 -15.64 0.96 -2.41
N GLU A 45 -15.91 1.72 -1.35
CA GLU A 45 -14.93 2.61 -0.74
C GLU A 45 -13.78 1.83 -0.09
N SER A 46 -14.05 0.66 0.50
CA SER A 46 -13.03 -0.23 1.04
C SER A 46 -12.08 -0.73 -0.04
N ARG A 47 -12.59 -1.13 -1.23
CA ARG A 47 -11.73 -1.48 -2.38
C ARG A 47 -10.85 -0.30 -2.82
N ARG A 48 -11.41 0.91 -2.88
CA ARG A 48 -10.66 2.12 -3.22
C ARG A 48 -9.59 2.45 -2.19
N ALA A 49 -9.90 2.28 -0.91
CA ALA A 49 -8.96 2.52 0.18
C ALA A 49 -7.80 1.52 0.15
N ILE A 50 -8.06 0.24 -0.14
CA ILE A 50 -7.02 -0.78 -0.37
C ILE A 50 -6.13 -0.41 -1.55
N GLN A 51 -6.72 -0.04 -2.69
CA GLN A 51 -5.97 0.39 -3.87
C GLN A 51 -5.07 1.58 -3.52
N LEU A 52 -5.61 2.57 -2.82
CA LEU A 52 -4.86 3.74 -2.39
C LEU A 52 -3.70 3.38 -1.44
N ALA A 53 -3.94 2.47 -0.49
CA ALA A 53 -2.92 1.98 0.44
C ALA A 53 -1.78 1.22 -0.26
N ARG A 54 -2.08 0.53 -1.36
CA ARG A 54 -1.08 -0.15 -2.21
C ARG A 54 -0.31 0.83 -3.09
N LEU A 55 -0.98 1.76 -3.75
CA LEU A 55 -0.36 2.75 -4.64
C LEU A 55 0.65 3.67 -3.94
N HIS A 56 0.39 3.98 -2.67
CA HIS A 56 1.26 4.83 -1.87
C HIS A 56 2.18 4.06 -0.92
N ALA A 57 2.27 2.73 -1.04
CA ALA A 57 3.04 1.88 -0.14
C ALA A 57 4.52 2.31 -0.02
N ALA A 58 5.14 2.78 -1.10
CA ALA A 58 6.55 3.18 -1.14
C ALA A 58 6.80 4.67 -0.85
N GLN A 59 5.80 5.43 -0.39
CA GLN A 59 5.84 6.89 -0.37
C GLN A 59 6.01 7.49 1.04
N ASP A 60 5.43 8.67 1.26
CA ASP A 60 5.75 9.57 2.35
C ASP A 60 5.21 9.12 3.71
N ALA A 61 4.06 8.47 3.75
CA ALA A 61 3.48 7.85 4.93
C ALA A 61 3.02 6.42 4.60
N THR A 62 3.11 5.53 5.57
CA THR A 62 2.59 4.16 5.48
C THR A 62 1.08 4.21 5.55
N LEU A 63 0.41 3.71 4.52
CA LEU A 63 -1.05 3.65 4.48
C LEU A 63 -1.53 2.23 4.78
N PHE A 64 -2.45 2.13 5.74
CA PHE A 64 -3.27 0.95 6.02
C PHE A 64 -4.74 1.32 5.77
N THR A 65 -5.65 0.36 5.89
CA THR A 65 -7.07 0.62 5.71
C THR A 65 -7.97 -0.31 6.53
N THR A 66 -9.21 0.11 6.72
CA THR A 66 -10.28 -0.70 7.29
C THR A 66 -11.22 -1.20 6.19
N VAL A 67 -11.92 -2.31 6.43
CA VAL A 67 -12.98 -2.82 5.54
C VAL A 67 -14.28 -2.94 6.31
N GLY A 68 -15.34 -2.28 5.87
CA GLY A 68 -16.60 -2.24 6.60
C GLY A 68 -17.75 -1.58 5.85
N VAL A 69 -18.92 -1.60 6.48
CA VAL A 69 -20.14 -0.91 6.04
C VAL A 69 -20.63 0.00 7.16
N HIS A 70 -20.59 1.30 6.88
CA HIS A 70 -21.00 2.39 7.74
C HIS A 70 -22.53 2.36 7.97
N PRO A 71 -23.03 2.80 9.14
CA PRO A 71 -24.48 2.85 9.41
C PRO A 71 -25.30 3.58 8.33
N HIS A 72 -24.71 4.53 7.62
CA HIS A 72 -25.42 5.25 6.54
C HIS A 72 -25.77 4.36 5.35
N ASP A 73 -24.95 3.36 5.06
CA ASP A 73 -25.10 2.43 3.93
C ASP A 73 -25.69 1.08 4.36
N ALA A 74 -26.09 0.93 5.63
CA ALA A 74 -26.62 -0.32 6.19
C ALA A 74 -27.90 -0.83 5.53
N LYS A 75 -28.69 0.03 4.86
CA LYS A 75 -29.88 -0.37 4.08
C LYS A 75 -29.55 -1.28 2.88
N ASP A 76 -28.31 -1.17 2.36
CA ASP A 76 -27.84 -1.94 1.22
C ASP A 76 -27.02 -3.17 1.67
N PHE A 77 -26.91 -3.41 2.99
CA PHE A 77 -26.18 -4.52 3.57
C PHE A 77 -26.96 -5.84 3.48
N ASP A 78 -26.38 -6.81 2.80
CA ASP A 78 -26.85 -8.19 2.81
C ASP A 78 -25.93 -9.05 3.67
N GLU A 79 -26.50 -9.66 4.71
CA GLU A 79 -25.73 -10.36 5.76
C GLU A 79 -24.87 -11.50 5.22
N HIS A 80 -25.28 -12.17 4.14
CA HIS A 80 -24.50 -13.25 3.57
C HIS A 80 -23.47 -12.73 2.55
N SER A 81 -23.94 -12.08 1.48
CA SER A 81 -23.10 -11.69 0.36
C SER A 81 -22.13 -10.56 0.69
N THR A 82 -22.56 -9.53 1.44
CA THR A 82 -21.68 -8.43 1.84
C THR A 82 -20.61 -8.90 2.82
N THR A 83 -20.98 -9.72 3.80
CA THR A 83 -20.02 -10.29 4.77
C THR A 83 -18.99 -11.19 4.08
N GLU A 84 -19.41 -12.01 3.12
CA GLU A 84 -18.49 -12.89 2.38
C GLU A 84 -17.55 -12.08 1.48
N GLU A 85 -18.05 -11.03 0.85
CA GLU A 85 -17.21 -10.13 0.06
C GLU A 85 -16.15 -9.41 0.93
N MET A 86 -16.55 -8.94 2.11
CA MET A 86 -15.61 -8.36 3.08
C MET A 86 -14.56 -9.39 3.52
N ARG A 87 -14.96 -10.64 3.79
CA ARG A 87 -14.06 -11.74 4.16
C ARG A 87 -13.01 -12.00 3.08
N LEU A 88 -13.43 -12.10 1.82
CA LEU A 88 -12.53 -12.29 0.68
C LEU A 88 -11.58 -11.09 0.51
N MET A 89 -12.11 -9.87 0.68
CA MET A 89 -11.32 -8.65 0.60
C MET A 89 -10.23 -8.60 1.68
N ILE A 90 -10.57 -8.97 2.92
CA ILE A 90 -9.63 -9.07 4.04
C ILE A 90 -8.58 -10.15 3.77
N ALA A 91 -9.00 -11.35 3.37
CA ALA A 91 -8.09 -12.49 3.16
C ALA A 91 -7.03 -12.17 2.09
N SER A 92 -7.42 -11.52 0.99
CA SER A 92 -6.51 -11.16 -0.11
C SER A 92 -5.67 -9.90 0.14
N ASN A 93 -5.90 -9.17 1.24
CA ASN A 93 -5.26 -7.89 1.52
C ASN A 93 -4.82 -7.73 2.99
N GLY A 94 -4.53 -8.83 3.68
CA GLY A 94 -4.16 -8.82 5.11
C GLY A 94 -2.85 -8.07 5.44
N ASP A 95 -2.07 -7.65 4.43
CA ASP A 95 -0.89 -6.81 4.58
C ASP A 95 -1.21 -5.31 4.73
N VAL A 96 -2.41 -4.88 4.30
CA VAL A 96 -2.87 -3.48 4.35
C VAL A 96 -4.18 -3.29 5.10
N VAL A 97 -5.04 -4.31 5.16
CA VAL A 97 -6.31 -4.26 5.89
C VAL A 97 -6.08 -4.64 7.35
N VAL A 98 -6.32 -3.68 8.25
CA VAL A 98 -5.93 -3.80 9.67
C VAL A 98 -7.09 -3.83 10.67
N ALA A 99 -8.32 -3.54 10.23
CA ALA A 99 -9.51 -3.58 11.06
C ALA A 99 -10.78 -3.79 10.23
N ILE A 100 -11.83 -4.27 10.87
CA ILE A 100 -13.19 -4.26 10.33
C ILE A 100 -13.89 -2.98 10.77
N GLY A 101 -14.45 -2.27 9.81
CA GLY A 101 -15.06 -0.96 9.98
C GLY A 101 -14.72 -0.01 8.82
N GLU A 102 -15.21 1.20 8.78
CA GLU A 102 -16.10 1.81 9.76
C GLU A 102 -17.48 1.13 9.78
N CYS A 103 -17.90 0.69 10.96
CA CYS A 103 -19.19 0.07 11.23
C CYS A 103 -19.78 0.67 12.51
N GLY A 104 -21.04 0.43 12.84
CA GLY A 104 -21.64 0.98 14.07
C GLY A 104 -23.00 1.60 13.81
N LEU A 105 -23.36 2.65 14.55
CA LEU A 105 -24.70 3.21 14.59
C LEU A 105 -24.71 4.74 14.56
N ASP A 106 -25.58 5.32 13.72
CA ASP A 106 -25.85 6.76 13.65
C ASP A 106 -27.36 6.99 13.64
N PHE A 107 -27.91 7.31 14.83
CA PHE A 107 -29.33 7.62 15.02
C PHE A 107 -29.64 9.12 14.92
N ASN A 108 -28.61 9.95 14.64
CA ASN A 108 -28.80 11.36 14.35
C ASN A 108 -29.16 11.60 12.88
N ARG A 109 -28.50 10.88 11.97
CA ARG A 109 -28.70 11.02 10.52
C ARG A 109 -29.79 10.13 9.97
N ASP A 110 -29.95 8.92 10.54
CA ASP A 110 -30.98 7.95 10.16
C ASP A 110 -31.08 7.73 8.62
N TYR A 111 -29.94 7.72 7.91
CA TYR A 111 -29.90 7.47 6.45
C TYR A 111 -30.21 6.02 6.05
N SER A 112 -30.11 5.11 7.02
CA SER A 112 -30.61 3.74 6.94
C SER A 112 -31.50 3.45 8.17
N PRO A 113 -32.54 2.60 8.04
CA PRO A 113 -33.39 2.22 9.16
C PRO A 113 -32.57 1.65 10.32
N ARG A 114 -32.93 1.99 11.56
CA ARG A 114 -32.19 1.56 12.76
C ARG A 114 -32.03 0.04 12.85
N GLU A 115 -33.06 -0.72 12.50
CA GLU A 115 -32.99 -2.19 12.44
C GLU A 115 -31.94 -2.69 11.43
N ALA A 116 -31.83 -2.05 10.26
CA ALA A 116 -30.81 -2.37 9.28
C ALA A 116 -29.41 -2.02 9.80
N GLN A 117 -29.24 -0.87 10.47
CA GLN A 117 -27.98 -0.50 11.13
C GLN A 117 -27.58 -1.52 12.20
N MET A 118 -28.53 -1.93 13.04
CA MET A 118 -28.32 -2.92 14.11
C MET A 118 -27.89 -4.26 13.55
N LYS A 119 -28.57 -4.72 12.50
CA LYS A 119 -28.25 -5.98 11.81
C LYS A 119 -26.86 -5.93 11.16
N ALA A 120 -26.56 -4.87 10.41
CA ALA A 120 -25.27 -4.71 9.75
C ALA A 120 -24.12 -4.58 10.76
N PHE A 121 -24.33 -3.88 11.87
CA PHE A 121 -23.34 -3.77 12.92
C PHE A 121 -23.09 -5.12 13.61
N GLY A 122 -24.15 -5.82 14.02
CA GLY A 122 -24.03 -7.15 14.66
C GLY A 122 -23.30 -8.16 13.78
N ALA A 123 -23.59 -8.20 12.47
CA ALA A 123 -22.91 -9.09 11.52
C ALA A 123 -21.40 -8.77 11.40
N GLN A 124 -21.04 -7.48 11.37
CA GLN A 124 -19.63 -7.06 11.31
C GLN A 124 -18.88 -7.33 12.62
N VAL A 125 -19.53 -7.20 13.78
CA VAL A 125 -18.96 -7.59 15.08
C VAL A 125 -18.70 -9.11 15.13
N ALA A 126 -19.64 -9.91 14.62
CA ALA A 126 -19.47 -11.35 14.50
C ALA A 126 -18.30 -11.72 13.57
N LEU A 127 -18.20 -11.10 12.39
CA LEU A 127 -17.08 -11.31 11.46
C LEU A 127 -15.74 -10.92 12.09
N ALA A 128 -15.68 -9.79 12.81
CA ALA A 128 -14.45 -9.34 13.46
C ALA A 128 -14.01 -10.29 14.59
N SER A 129 -14.97 -10.80 15.35
CA SER A 129 -14.74 -11.82 16.38
C SER A 129 -14.20 -13.13 15.77
N GLU A 130 -14.80 -13.57 14.66
CA GLU A 130 -14.39 -14.78 13.93
C GLU A 130 -12.95 -14.65 13.39
N LEU A 131 -12.65 -13.54 12.71
CA LEU A 131 -11.34 -13.28 12.11
C LEU A 131 -10.30 -12.75 13.12
N LYS A 132 -10.69 -12.54 14.38
CA LYS A 132 -9.86 -11.96 15.46
C LYS A 132 -9.22 -10.62 15.06
N MET A 133 -9.96 -9.82 14.30
CA MET A 133 -9.55 -8.52 13.81
C MET A 133 -10.13 -7.38 14.67
N PRO A 134 -9.41 -6.28 14.85
CA PRO A 134 -9.93 -5.11 15.56
C PRO A 134 -11.18 -4.52 14.91
N LEU A 135 -12.04 -3.88 15.71
CA LEU A 135 -13.24 -3.16 15.26
C LEU A 135 -13.02 -1.64 15.30
N PHE A 136 -13.30 -0.97 14.19
CA PHE A 136 -13.30 0.49 14.07
C PHE A 136 -14.76 0.99 14.03
N VAL A 137 -15.23 1.55 15.16
CA VAL A 137 -16.66 1.71 15.43
C VAL A 137 -17.09 3.17 15.49
N HIS A 138 -18.08 3.49 14.67
CA HIS A 138 -18.83 4.75 14.66
C HIS A 138 -19.97 4.71 15.68
N GLU A 139 -20.12 5.77 16.45
CA GLU A 139 -21.30 5.97 17.28
C GLU A 139 -21.76 7.41 17.25
N ARG A 140 -23.07 7.61 17.05
CA ARG A 140 -23.70 8.91 17.20
C ARG A 140 -25.16 8.82 17.64
N GLU A 141 -25.43 9.37 18.82
CA GLU A 141 -26.77 9.37 19.45
C GLU A 141 -27.39 7.95 19.56
N ALA A 142 -26.53 6.94 19.67
CA ALA A 142 -26.89 5.52 19.60
C ALA A 142 -26.22 4.67 20.70
N HIS A 143 -25.70 5.31 21.75
CA HIS A 143 -24.97 4.66 22.85
C HIS A 143 -25.63 3.39 23.40
N GLU A 144 -26.90 3.47 23.81
CA GLU A 144 -27.59 2.33 24.43
C GLU A 144 -27.68 1.13 23.48
N ALA A 145 -27.99 1.38 22.22
CA ALA A 145 -28.08 0.36 21.17
C ALA A 145 -26.71 -0.23 20.80
N LEU A 146 -25.66 0.60 20.81
CA LEU A 146 -24.30 0.13 20.56
C LEU A 146 -23.83 -0.80 21.69
N VAL A 147 -24.10 -0.43 22.94
CA VAL A 147 -23.84 -1.30 24.10
C VAL A 147 -24.64 -2.60 23.99
N GLU A 148 -25.91 -2.53 23.59
CA GLU A 148 -26.76 -3.72 23.41
C GLU A 148 -26.15 -4.73 22.43
N VAL A 149 -25.63 -4.27 21.28
CA VAL A 149 -24.99 -5.17 20.30
C VAL A 149 -23.67 -5.74 20.80
N LEU A 150 -22.85 -4.95 21.48
CA LEU A 150 -21.52 -5.37 21.91
C LEU A 150 -21.54 -6.25 23.17
N ASN A 151 -22.52 -6.06 24.06
CA ASN A 151 -22.57 -6.72 25.37
C ASN A 151 -22.52 -8.26 25.30
N PRO A 152 -23.25 -8.95 24.39
CA PRO A 152 -23.12 -10.40 24.24
C PRO A 152 -21.70 -10.88 23.91
N PHE A 153 -20.93 -10.10 23.14
CA PHE A 153 -19.54 -10.42 22.78
C PHE A 153 -18.58 -10.14 23.94
N VAL A 154 -18.87 -9.13 24.77
CA VAL A 154 -18.15 -8.86 26.03
C VAL A 154 -18.37 -10.01 27.01
N GLU A 155 -19.62 -10.39 27.26
CA GLU A 155 -19.98 -11.44 28.22
C GLU A 155 -19.43 -12.81 27.83
N SER A 156 -19.37 -13.11 26.53
CA SER A 156 -18.76 -14.34 26.01
C SER A 156 -17.23 -14.29 25.91
N GLY A 157 -16.61 -13.12 26.13
CA GLY A 157 -15.16 -12.94 26.08
C GLY A 157 -14.55 -13.04 24.68
N VAL A 158 -15.36 -12.87 23.63
CA VAL A 158 -14.91 -12.96 22.23
C VAL A 158 -14.88 -11.61 21.52
N LEU A 159 -15.29 -10.52 22.18
CA LEU A 159 -15.19 -9.17 21.62
C LEU A 159 -13.73 -8.87 21.23
N PRO A 160 -13.44 -8.53 19.97
CA PRO A 160 -12.09 -8.16 19.57
C PRO A 160 -11.72 -6.77 20.12
N PRO A 161 -10.43 -6.37 20.06
CA PRO A 161 -10.04 -5.00 20.35
C PRO A 161 -10.92 -4.02 19.55
N THR A 162 -11.58 -3.11 20.24
CA THR A 162 -12.57 -2.22 19.64
C THR A 162 -12.23 -0.77 19.99
N VAL A 163 -12.27 0.12 19.00
CA VAL A 163 -12.16 1.57 19.18
C VAL A 163 -13.48 2.24 18.82
N VAL A 164 -13.98 3.08 19.72
CA VAL A 164 -15.01 4.07 19.38
C VAL A 164 -14.28 5.26 18.80
N HIS A 165 -14.27 5.37 17.48
CA HIS A 165 -13.58 6.46 16.78
C HIS A 165 -14.41 7.74 16.86
N CYS A 166 -13.74 8.88 16.71
CA CYS A 166 -14.35 10.19 16.70
C CYS A 166 -15.33 10.44 17.86
N PHE A 167 -14.93 10.08 19.07
CA PHE A 167 -15.81 10.16 20.25
C PHE A 167 -16.24 11.61 20.54
N THR A 168 -17.56 11.83 20.54
CA THR A 168 -18.18 13.12 20.89
C THR A 168 -19.31 12.97 21.91
N GLY A 169 -19.31 11.89 22.68
CA GLY A 169 -20.36 11.57 23.66
C GLY A 169 -20.22 12.32 24.98
N THR A 170 -20.88 11.79 26.01
CA THR A 170 -20.92 12.29 27.39
C THR A 170 -20.02 11.49 28.32
N GLU A 171 -19.77 12.01 29.53
CA GLU A 171 -18.98 11.34 30.57
C GLU A 171 -19.53 9.95 30.94
N LYS A 172 -20.86 9.81 31.00
CA LYS A 172 -21.53 8.54 31.29
C LYS A 172 -21.23 7.50 30.20
N GLU A 173 -21.29 7.93 28.94
CA GLU A 173 -21.04 7.06 27.79
C GLU A 173 -19.57 6.66 27.72
N LEU A 174 -18.67 7.62 28.00
CA LEU A 174 -17.23 7.37 28.11
C LEU A 174 -16.93 6.30 29.17
N GLY A 175 -17.45 6.47 30.40
CA GLY A 175 -17.24 5.51 31.48
C GLY A 175 -17.69 4.11 31.09
N LYS A 176 -18.85 3.99 30.44
CA LYS A 176 -19.36 2.70 29.98
C LYS A 176 -18.48 2.04 28.91
N TYR A 177 -17.95 2.81 27.96
CA TYR A 177 -17.02 2.29 26.95
C TYR A 177 -15.67 1.86 27.57
N LEU A 178 -15.17 2.59 28.56
CA LEU A 178 -13.96 2.21 29.29
C LEU A 178 -14.17 0.95 30.14
N ASP A 179 -15.33 0.80 30.80
CA ASP A 179 -15.70 -0.42 31.56
C ASP A 179 -15.74 -1.66 30.66
N MET A 180 -16.11 -1.50 29.39
CA MET A 180 -16.09 -2.56 28.37
C MET A 180 -14.68 -2.81 27.80
N GLY A 181 -13.68 -2.04 28.22
CA GLY A 181 -12.29 -2.16 27.78
C GLY A 181 -12.00 -1.56 26.40
N LEU A 182 -12.90 -0.75 25.85
CA LEU A 182 -12.76 -0.16 24.52
C LEU A 182 -11.70 0.96 24.51
N TYR A 183 -11.12 1.20 23.33
CA TYR A 183 -10.29 2.38 23.07
C TYR A 183 -11.15 3.56 22.65
N ILE A 184 -10.67 4.78 22.91
CA ILE A 184 -11.35 6.03 22.57
C ILE A 184 -10.50 6.82 21.56
N GLY A 185 -11.06 7.05 20.37
CA GLY A 185 -10.46 7.90 19.34
C GLY A 185 -10.91 9.35 19.48
N LEU A 186 -9.95 10.28 19.52
CA LEU A 186 -10.23 11.72 19.59
C LEU A 186 -9.72 12.45 18.35
N THR A 187 -10.54 13.38 17.85
CA THR A 187 -10.25 14.19 16.67
C THR A 187 -9.97 15.65 17.00
N GLY A 188 -9.78 16.48 15.98
CA GLY A 188 -9.78 17.94 16.10
C GLY A 188 -11.05 18.54 16.73
N PHE A 189 -12.12 17.76 16.92
CA PHE A 189 -13.30 18.16 17.68
C PHE A 189 -12.95 18.67 19.08
N VAL A 190 -11.99 18.04 19.78
CA VAL A 190 -11.56 18.47 21.12
C VAL A 190 -10.95 19.87 21.12
N CYS A 191 -10.48 20.35 19.96
CA CYS A 191 -9.93 21.70 19.79
C CYS A 191 -11.03 22.76 19.62
N MET A 192 -12.25 22.37 19.25
CA MET A 192 -13.31 23.27 18.81
C MET A 192 -14.12 23.86 19.98
N GLU A 193 -14.11 25.18 20.16
CA GLU A 193 -15.02 25.83 21.09
C GLU A 193 -16.24 26.47 20.39
N PRO A 194 -17.45 26.40 20.98
CA PRO A 194 -17.78 25.72 22.24
C PRO A 194 -18.07 24.20 22.10
N ARG A 195 -18.12 23.67 20.87
CA ARG A 195 -18.71 22.34 20.57
C ARG A 195 -18.00 21.16 21.24
N GLY A 196 -16.67 21.17 21.29
CA GLY A 196 -15.86 20.12 21.90
C GLY A 196 -15.39 20.42 23.31
N LEU A 197 -15.93 21.48 23.95
CA LEU A 197 -15.53 21.86 25.31
C LEU A 197 -15.89 20.77 26.32
N GLU A 198 -17.08 20.16 26.19
CA GLU A 198 -17.50 19.08 27.08
C GLU A 198 -16.57 17.87 26.97
N VAL A 199 -16.26 17.43 25.75
CA VAL A 199 -15.27 16.37 25.52
C VAL A 199 -13.90 16.74 26.06
N ARG A 200 -13.44 17.97 25.81
CA ARG A 200 -12.16 18.47 26.32
C ARG A 200 -12.07 18.40 27.85
N ASN A 201 -13.16 18.71 28.56
CA ASN A 201 -13.20 18.73 30.02
C ASN A 201 -13.14 17.34 30.66
N MET A 202 -13.28 16.27 29.88
CA MET A 202 -13.25 14.89 30.38
C MET A 202 -12.15 14.02 29.75
N VAL A 203 -11.25 14.59 28.94
CA VAL A 203 -10.18 13.79 28.31
C VAL A 203 -9.22 13.19 29.34
N ASP A 204 -8.99 13.86 30.47
CA ASP A 204 -8.13 13.38 31.55
C ASP A 204 -8.68 12.13 32.26
N GLN A 205 -9.97 11.81 32.06
CA GLN A 205 -10.60 10.58 32.52
C GLN A 205 -10.26 9.37 31.65
N ILE A 206 -9.79 9.59 30.41
CA ILE A 206 -9.41 8.51 29.49
C ILE A 206 -8.01 8.02 29.88
N PRO A 207 -7.83 6.74 30.28
CA PRO A 207 -6.51 6.19 30.54
C PRO A 207 -5.61 6.32 29.31
N LEU A 208 -4.36 6.76 29.50
CA LEU A 208 -3.43 6.97 28.38
C LEU A 208 -3.18 5.71 27.54
N ASP A 209 -3.37 4.51 28.10
CA ASP A 209 -3.24 3.23 27.39
C ASP A 209 -4.53 2.80 26.66
N ARG A 210 -5.57 3.65 26.66
CA ARG A 210 -6.83 3.50 25.90
C ARG A 210 -7.11 4.65 24.94
N LEU A 211 -6.29 5.70 24.97
CA LEU A 211 -6.40 6.86 24.08
C LEU A 211 -5.77 6.59 22.71
N MET A 212 -6.49 6.92 21.63
CA MET A 212 -5.95 7.04 20.28
C MET A 212 -6.36 8.38 19.66
N ILE A 213 -5.66 8.81 18.61
CA ILE A 213 -5.88 10.10 17.94
C ILE A 213 -6.05 9.93 16.44
N GLU A 214 -6.87 10.79 15.87
CA GLU A 214 -7.15 10.82 14.44
C GLU A 214 -7.49 12.22 13.96
N THR A 215 -7.47 12.43 12.64
CA THR A 215 -7.92 13.70 12.06
C THR A 215 -9.36 13.68 11.60
N ASP A 216 -9.88 12.51 11.22
CA ASP A 216 -11.14 12.37 10.46
C ASP A 216 -11.13 13.24 9.19
N ALA A 217 -9.95 13.48 8.61
CA ALA A 217 -9.78 14.31 7.43
C ALA A 217 -10.64 13.76 6.27
N PRO A 218 -11.35 14.61 5.49
CA PRO A 218 -11.26 16.06 5.42
C PRO A 218 -12.13 16.85 6.43
N PHE A 219 -12.78 16.16 7.36
CA PHE A 219 -13.69 16.74 8.36
C PHE A 219 -12.93 17.19 9.61
N MET A 220 -13.65 17.56 10.68
CA MET A 220 -13.08 17.86 12.01
C MET A 220 -11.84 18.79 12.07
N TYR A 221 -11.71 19.74 11.14
CA TYR A 221 -10.59 20.70 11.13
C TYR A 221 -10.43 21.41 12.50
N PRO A 222 -9.27 21.29 13.17
CA PRO A 222 -9.08 21.87 14.49
C PRO A 222 -8.98 23.39 14.40
N TYR A 223 -9.69 24.11 15.27
CA TYR A 223 -9.59 25.56 15.37
C TYR A 223 -9.60 26.02 16.82
N ALA A 224 -8.65 26.90 17.17
CA ALA A 224 -8.50 27.44 18.52
C ALA A 224 -9.56 28.54 18.82
N PRO A 225 -9.82 28.82 20.11
CA PRO A 225 -10.75 29.85 20.54
C PRO A 225 -10.40 31.22 19.96
N GLY A 226 -11.40 31.98 19.51
CA GLY A 226 -11.21 33.32 18.95
C GLY A 226 -10.68 33.38 17.51
N ARG A 227 -10.35 32.25 16.87
CA ARG A 227 -10.07 32.19 15.43
C ARG A 227 -11.37 31.99 14.65
N GLN A 228 -11.59 32.79 13.59
CA GLN A 228 -12.77 32.66 12.72
C GLN A 228 -12.92 31.21 12.22
N LYS A 229 -14.17 30.71 12.19
CA LYS A 229 -14.58 29.48 11.49
C LYS A 229 -14.31 29.61 9.98
N LYS A 230 -13.06 29.47 9.54
CA LYS A 230 -12.81 29.16 8.13
C LYS A 230 -13.14 27.68 7.97
N ARG A 231 -14.03 27.37 7.01
CA ARG A 231 -14.23 26.02 6.47
C ARG A 231 -12.93 25.58 5.80
N ALA A 232 -11.93 25.21 6.59
CA ALA A 232 -10.70 24.63 6.10
C ALA A 232 -10.89 23.12 5.96
N ARG A 233 -10.34 22.57 4.89
CA ARG A 233 -10.23 21.12 4.68
C ARG A 233 -9.20 20.61 5.68
N CYS A 234 -9.59 19.68 6.55
CA CYS A 234 -8.63 19.00 7.42
C CYS A 234 -7.75 18.07 6.63
N GLU A 235 -6.52 17.91 7.07
CA GLU A 235 -5.53 17.01 6.51
C GLU A 235 -4.84 16.25 7.65
N PRO A 236 -4.26 15.07 7.40
CA PRO A 236 -3.56 14.29 8.43
C PRO A 236 -2.50 15.10 9.21
N LYS A 237 -1.85 16.09 8.58
CA LYS A 237 -0.90 17.00 9.23
C LYS A 237 -1.49 17.79 10.42
N ASP A 238 -2.80 17.98 10.44
CA ASP A 238 -3.50 18.80 11.44
C ASP A 238 -3.64 18.06 12.79
N ILE A 239 -3.26 16.76 12.84
CA ILE A 239 -3.20 15.97 14.07
C ILE A 239 -2.28 16.58 15.13
N VAL A 240 -1.30 17.39 14.72
CA VAL A 240 -0.42 18.15 15.62
C VAL A 240 -1.23 19.02 16.60
N ALA A 241 -2.33 19.62 16.14
CA ALA A 241 -3.18 20.45 17.00
C ALA A 241 -3.96 19.61 18.03
N VAL A 242 -4.29 18.35 17.68
CA VAL A 242 -4.92 17.39 18.61
C VAL A 242 -3.92 17.02 19.71
N VAL A 243 -2.69 16.66 19.33
CA VAL A 243 -1.60 16.34 20.27
C VAL A 243 -1.34 17.50 21.25
N GLN A 244 -1.23 18.72 20.74
CA GLN A 244 -1.01 19.93 21.57
C GLN A 244 -2.14 20.17 22.57
N THR A 245 -3.39 19.98 22.13
CA THR A 245 -4.56 20.16 22.98
C THR A 245 -4.58 19.09 24.08
N LEU A 246 -4.36 17.83 23.73
CA LEU A 246 -4.35 16.73 24.70
C LEU A 246 -3.18 16.85 25.69
N ALA A 247 -1.98 17.21 25.25
CA ALA A 247 -0.83 17.45 26.13
C ALA A 247 -1.16 18.50 27.21
N SER A 248 -1.83 19.58 26.79
CA SER A 248 -2.28 20.64 27.71
C SER A 248 -3.34 20.13 28.70
N CYS A 249 -4.28 19.30 28.25
CA CYS A 249 -5.32 18.74 29.12
C CYS A 249 -4.79 17.72 30.13
N TYR A 250 -3.88 16.83 29.71
CA TYR A 250 -3.27 15.82 30.59
C TYR A 250 -2.17 16.38 31.50
N GLY A 251 -1.68 17.59 31.23
CA GLY A 251 -0.54 18.17 31.96
C GLY A 251 0.79 17.45 31.71
N ILE A 252 0.93 16.82 30.54
CA ILE A 252 2.13 16.07 30.12
C ILE A 252 2.67 16.63 28.80
N THR A 253 3.81 16.12 28.34
CA THR A 253 4.43 16.61 27.09
C THR A 253 3.71 16.10 25.83
N GLU A 254 3.79 16.86 24.72
CA GLU A 254 3.33 16.42 23.38
C GLU A 254 3.98 15.08 22.98
N GLU A 255 5.22 14.89 23.41
CA GLU A 255 6.03 13.70 23.22
C GLU A 255 5.44 12.48 23.93
N GLU A 256 5.01 12.64 25.18
CA GLU A 256 4.36 11.56 25.95
C GLU A 256 3.00 11.17 25.36
N ILE A 257 2.18 12.15 24.95
CA ILE A 257 0.92 11.89 24.25
C ILE A 257 1.18 11.13 22.96
N THR A 258 2.08 11.64 22.12
CA THR A 258 2.43 11.01 20.84
C THR A 258 2.91 9.58 21.03
N ARG A 259 3.79 9.34 22.02
CA ARG A 259 4.29 8.00 22.31
C ARG A 259 3.17 7.05 22.72
N ALA A 260 2.34 7.46 23.67
CA ALA A 260 1.26 6.63 24.19
C ALA A 260 0.24 6.28 23.11
N THR A 261 -0.22 7.26 22.34
CA THR A 261 -1.24 7.04 21.29
C THR A 261 -0.69 6.23 20.12
N THR A 262 0.57 6.46 19.71
CA THR A 262 1.24 5.64 18.69
C THR A 262 1.44 4.19 19.14
N GLU A 263 1.82 3.96 20.41
CA GLU A 263 1.96 2.61 20.95
C GLU A 263 0.62 1.88 21.03
N ASN A 264 -0.45 2.58 21.46
CA ASN A 264 -1.80 2.05 21.46
C ASN A 264 -2.26 1.66 20.06
N ALA A 265 -2.08 2.54 19.06
CA ALA A 265 -2.45 2.24 17.67
C ALA A 265 -1.66 1.04 17.12
N ARG A 266 -0.34 0.97 17.37
CA ARG A 266 0.49 -0.18 16.98
C ARG A 266 0.01 -1.49 17.61
N ARG A 267 -0.33 -1.46 18.90
CA ARG A 267 -0.86 -2.63 19.63
C ARG A 267 -2.26 -3.03 19.14
N PHE A 268 -3.10 -2.04 18.87
CA PHE A 268 -4.48 -2.21 18.45
C PHE A 268 -4.57 -2.82 17.05
N PHE A 269 -4.01 -2.12 16.05
CA PHE A 269 -4.04 -2.53 14.64
C PHE A 269 -3.06 -3.64 14.31
N ARG A 270 -2.17 -3.99 15.26
CA ARG A 270 -1.11 -4.97 15.08
C ARG A 270 -0.35 -4.74 13.79
N PHE A 271 0.01 -3.47 13.50
CA PHE A 271 0.67 -3.11 12.26
C PHE A 271 1.83 -4.07 12.04
N THR A 272 1.66 -4.96 11.06
CA THR A 272 2.78 -5.73 10.55
C THR A 272 3.76 -4.69 10.09
N SER A 273 4.97 -4.71 10.66
CA SER A 273 6.01 -3.83 10.17
C SER A 273 6.08 -4.04 8.68
N ARG A 274 5.67 -3.04 7.89
CA ARG A 274 6.07 -2.96 6.49
C ARG A 274 7.59 -2.82 6.55
N GLN A 275 8.24 -3.98 6.56
CA GLN A 275 9.25 -4.34 5.59
C GLN A 275 9.98 -3.09 5.12
N ALA A 276 11.04 -2.71 5.85
CA ALA A 276 11.86 -1.58 5.48
C ALA A 276 12.32 -1.79 4.03
N TYR A 277 11.82 -0.95 3.12
CA TYR A 277 12.05 -1.08 1.70
C TYR A 277 13.54 -1.09 1.39
N ALA A 278 14.07 -2.24 0.98
CA ALA A 278 15.43 -2.33 0.47
C ALA A 278 15.45 -1.78 -0.96
N LYS A 279 16.20 -0.69 -1.16
CA LYS A 279 16.47 -0.11 -2.48
C LYS A 279 17.36 -1.06 -3.28
N VAL A 280 16.78 -1.91 -4.13
CA VAL A 280 17.56 -2.70 -5.10
C VAL A 280 17.97 -1.79 -6.26
N THR A 281 19.28 -1.71 -6.52
CA THR A 281 19.84 -0.87 -7.59
C THR A 281 20.15 -1.78 -8.77
N LYS A 282 19.36 -1.72 -9.85
CA LYS A 282 19.72 -2.42 -11.11
C LYS A 282 20.80 -1.61 -11.82
N ARG A 283 22.05 -2.06 -11.73
CA ARG A 283 23.14 -1.58 -12.59
C ARG A 283 23.02 -2.30 -13.94
N MET A 284 22.42 -1.64 -14.93
CA MET A 284 22.59 -2.07 -16.32
C MET A 284 23.97 -1.58 -16.78
N PHE A 285 24.81 -2.47 -17.30
CA PHE A 285 26.10 -2.09 -17.87
C PHE A 285 25.86 -1.24 -19.12
N PHE A 286 25.91 0.08 -18.95
CA PHE A 286 26.10 1.03 -20.05
C PHE A 286 27.54 1.54 -19.99
N ALA A 287 28.18 1.69 -21.14
CA ALA A 287 29.51 2.28 -21.24
C ALA A 287 29.40 3.80 -20.99
N GLY A 288 29.50 4.22 -19.73
CA GLY A 288 29.56 5.63 -19.34
C GLY A 288 29.26 5.86 -17.85
N ASP A 289 29.94 6.84 -17.24
CA ASP A 289 29.83 7.20 -15.81
C ASP A 289 28.54 7.99 -15.47
N GLY A 290 27.40 7.66 -16.10
CA GLY A 290 26.10 8.32 -15.90
C GLY A 290 25.26 7.74 -14.75
N PRO A 291 24.27 8.48 -14.22
CA PRO A 291 23.46 8.05 -13.09
C PRO A 291 22.53 6.89 -13.48
N SER A 292 22.84 5.69 -12.99
CA SER A 292 21.98 4.50 -13.11
C SER A 292 20.60 4.78 -12.50
N GLY A 293 19.54 4.78 -13.32
CA GLY A 293 18.16 4.95 -12.85
C GLY A 293 17.69 3.84 -11.90
N HIS A 294 16.88 4.19 -10.91
CA HIS A 294 16.45 3.28 -9.82
C HIS A 294 15.13 2.58 -10.16
N VAL A 295 15.11 1.25 -10.25
CA VAL A 295 13.85 0.48 -10.34
C VAL A 295 13.58 -0.08 -8.95
N GLN A 296 12.50 0.35 -8.30
CA GLN A 296 12.14 -0.10 -6.96
C GLN A 296 11.22 -1.32 -7.07
N VAL A 297 11.80 -2.52 -6.99
CA VAL A 297 11.04 -3.77 -6.83
C VAL A 297 11.00 -4.09 -5.34
N SER A 298 9.79 -4.13 -4.76
CA SER A 298 9.58 -4.37 -3.34
C SER A 298 9.60 -5.86 -3.04
N MET A 299 10.75 -6.36 -2.62
CA MET A 299 10.84 -7.59 -1.83
C MET A 299 11.60 -7.16 -0.59
N ASN A 300 11.01 -7.23 0.61
CA ASN A 300 11.80 -7.12 1.83
C ASN A 300 12.24 -8.53 2.18
N PRO A 301 13.47 -8.86 1.79
CA PRO A 301 13.91 -10.21 1.87
C PRO A 301 14.53 -10.38 3.24
N ILE A 302 14.19 -9.60 4.29
CA ILE A 302 14.80 -9.70 5.62
C ILE A 302 13.71 -9.62 6.70
N ASP A 303 13.59 -10.66 7.51
CA ASP A 303 12.63 -10.73 8.62
C ASP A 303 13.08 -9.90 9.85
N SER A 304 12.24 -9.86 10.89
CA SER A 304 12.54 -9.17 12.14
C SER A 304 13.75 -9.73 12.90
N GLU A 305 14.24 -10.90 12.53
CA GLU A 305 15.39 -11.59 13.14
C GLU A 305 16.69 -11.44 12.33
N ASN A 306 16.65 -10.66 11.25
CA ASN A 306 17.70 -10.44 10.25
C ASN A 306 17.98 -11.65 9.32
N HIS A 307 17.05 -12.59 9.18
CA HIS A 307 17.17 -13.66 8.18
C HIS A 307 16.60 -13.24 6.86
N ILE A 308 17.14 -13.81 5.78
CA ILE A 308 16.56 -13.52 4.47
C ILE A 308 15.18 -14.22 4.33
N SER A 309 14.09 -13.52 4.01
CA SER A 309 12.76 -14.13 3.89
C SER A 309 12.62 -14.96 2.62
N ALA A 310 11.93 -16.11 2.70
CA ALA A 310 11.60 -16.91 1.53
C ALA A 310 10.68 -16.16 0.54
N ILE A 311 10.86 -16.45 -0.74
CA ILE A 311 10.03 -15.91 -1.83
C ILE A 311 8.93 -16.92 -2.15
N GLU A 312 7.68 -16.47 -2.23
CA GLU A 312 6.55 -17.31 -2.67
C GLU A 312 5.81 -16.59 -3.81
N LEU A 313 6.10 -17.01 -5.04
CA LEU A 313 5.51 -16.47 -6.27
C LEU A 313 5.09 -17.62 -7.18
N THR A 314 4.04 -18.32 -6.76
CA THR A 314 3.51 -19.52 -7.41
C THR A 314 2.08 -19.36 -7.94
N GLU A 315 1.35 -18.34 -7.49
CA GLU A 315 -0.03 -18.08 -7.94
C GLU A 315 -0.04 -17.20 -9.20
N SER A 316 -0.47 -17.78 -10.31
CA SER A 316 -0.56 -17.08 -11.60
C SER A 316 -1.79 -16.17 -11.67
N SER A 317 -1.67 -15.00 -12.28
CA SER A 317 -2.82 -14.14 -12.57
C SER A 317 -2.66 -13.45 -13.92
N ILE A 318 -3.73 -13.45 -14.71
CA ILE A 318 -3.84 -12.67 -15.95
C ILE A 318 -4.25 -11.21 -15.70
N SER A 319 -4.76 -10.90 -14.51
CA SER A 319 -5.12 -9.55 -14.10
C SER A 319 -3.87 -8.77 -13.68
N ILE A 320 -3.70 -7.58 -14.26
CA ILE A 320 -2.59 -6.67 -14.00
C ILE A 320 -3.10 -5.50 -13.17
N CYS A 321 -2.46 -5.23 -12.03
CA CYS A 321 -2.84 -4.11 -11.16
C CYS A 321 -1.91 -2.90 -11.30
N HIS A 322 -0.66 -3.12 -11.72
CA HIS A 322 0.33 -2.06 -11.90
C HIS A 322 1.22 -2.31 -13.11
N ALA A 323 1.58 -1.23 -13.80
CA ALA A 323 2.58 -1.23 -14.86
C ALA A 323 3.57 -0.08 -14.63
N PHE A 324 4.86 -0.37 -14.72
CA PHE A 324 5.93 0.62 -14.70
C PHE A 324 6.59 0.67 -16.07
N VAL A 325 6.65 1.86 -16.66
CA VAL A 325 7.24 2.12 -17.97
C VAL A 325 8.41 3.07 -17.81
N ARG A 326 9.63 2.61 -18.08
CA ARG A 326 10.80 3.48 -18.22
C ARG A 326 11.19 3.59 -19.68
N VAL A 327 11.42 4.83 -20.12
CA VAL A 327 11.98 5.15 -21.43
C VAL A 327 13.24 5.96 -21.27
N THR A 328 14.35 5.45 -21.78
CA THR A 328 15.64 6.14 -21.83
C THR A 328 15.97 6.48 -23.27
N SER A 329 15.97 7.77 -23.60
CA SER A 329 16.50 8.27 -24.87
C SER A 329 17.98 8.61 -24.70
N PHE A 330 18.84 8.10 -25.58
CA PHE A 330 20.27 8.36 -25.50
C PHE A 330 20.90 8.63 -26.86
N GLY A 331 21.92 9.49 -26.87
CA GLY A 331 22.71 9.87 -28.04
C GLY A 331 22.57 11.33 -28.45
N SER A 332 23.18 11.67 -29.59
CA SER A 332 23.44 13.06 -30.01
C SER A 332 22.20 13.91 -30.27
N SER A 333 21.05 13.31 -30.55
CA SER A 333 19.77 14.01 -30.72
C SER A 333 18.70 13.60 -29.70
N ALA A 334 19.09 12.94 -28.61
CA ALA A 334 18.18 12.56 -27.54
C ALA A 334 17.58 13.80 -26.88
N ASN A 335 16.27 13.77 -26.61
CA ASN A 335 15.55 14.87 -25.99
C ASN A 335 14.30 14.36 -25.29
N GLN A 336 13.74 15.19 -24.39
CA GLN A 336 12.61 14.82 -23.56
C GLN A 336 11.36 14.45 -24.39
N ASN A 337 11.04 15.24 -25.41
CA ASN A 337 9.88 14.98 -26.28
C ASN A 337 9.94 13.60 -26.95
N MET A 338 11.16 13.15 -27.28
CA MET A 338 11.37 11.82 -27.83
C MET A 338 11.08 10.74 -26.79
N ALA A 339 11.60 10.86 -25.56
CA ALA A 339 11.30 9.92 -24.50
C ALA A 339 9.79 9.87 -24.18
N ASP A 340 9.15 11.03 -24.04
CA ASP A 340 7.72 11.15 -23.74
C ASP A 340 6.85 10.55 -24.85
N HIS A 341 7.25 10.70 -26.11
CA HIS A 341 6.52 10.11 -27.25
C HIS A 341 6.49 8.58 -27.18
N TYR A 342 7.61 7.96 -26.83
CA TYR A 342 7.70 6.51 -26.68
C TYR A 342 6.99 6.02 -25.42
N ALA A 343 7.08 6.76 -24.30
CA ALA A 343 6.36 6.43 -23.06
C ALA A 343 4.85 6.45 -23.28
N SER A 344 4.34 7.51 -23.93
CA SER A 344 2.92 7.65 -24.27
C SER A 344 2.41 6.50 -25.15
N ALA A 345 3.21 6.07 -26.14
CA ALA A 345 2.86 4.94 -27.00
C ALA A 345 2.80 3.60 -26.23
N LEU A 346 3.75 3.38 -25.31
CA LEU A 346 3.76 2.20 -24.44
C LEU A 346 2.54 2.20 -23.51
N ARG A 347 2.26 3.30 -22.81
CA ARG A 347 1.09 3.41 -21.95
C ARG A 347 -0.21 3.16 -22.70
N ALA A 348 -0.39 3.75 -23.89
CA ALA A 348 -1.57 3.52 -24.70
C ALA A 348 -1.70 2.04 -25.12
N SER A 349 -0.59 1.38 -25.49
CA SER A 349 -0.57 -0.03 -25.85
C SER A 349 -0.88 -0.95 -24.67
N ILE A 350 -0.28 -0.69 -23.50
CA ILE A 350 -0.51 -1.45 -22.26
C ILE A 350 -1.97 -1.33 -21.82
N LEU A 351 -2.51 -0.11 -21.76
CA LEU A 351 -3.91 0.10 -21.39
C LEU A 351 -4.86 -0.58 -22.38
N LYS A 352 -4.55 -0.55 -23.68
CA LYS A 352 -5.38 -1.24 -24.68
C LYS A 352 -5.39 -2.77 -24.45
N GLU A 353 -4.24 -3.37 -24.14
CA GLU A 353 -4.10 -4.82 -24.04
C GLU A 353 -4.64 -5.37 -22.71
N PHE A 354 -4.33 -4.71 -21.59
CA PHE A 354 -4.54 -5.25 -20.25
C PHE A 354 -5.75 -4.68 -19.51
N THR A 355 -6.63 -3.94 -20.20
CA THR A 355 -7.81 -3.29 -19.59
C THR A 355 -9.14 -3.76 -20.21
N SER A 356 -9.22 -4.98 -20.75
CA SER A 356 -10.47 -5.49 -21.35
C SER A 356 -11.45 -6.09 -20.31
N GLU A 357 -12.72 -5.67 -20.42
CA GLU A 357 -13.96 -6.04 -19.67
C GLU A 357 -14.01 -5.99 -18.14
N VAL A 358 -12.96 -5.50 -17.46
CA VAL A 358 -13.03 -5.11 -16.04
C VAL A 358 -12.51 -3.69 -15.86
N ASP A 359 -13.18 -2.95 -14.98
CA ASP A 359 -13.06 -1.53 -14.65
C ASP A 359 -11.71 -0.88 -15.05
N ALA A 360 -11.79 0.13 -15.93
CA ALA A 360 -10.62 0.84 -16.45
C ALA A 360 -9.80 1.60 -15.38
N ASP A 361 -10.34 1.69 -14.17
CA ASP A 361 -9.70 2.31 -12.99
C ASP A 361 -8.84 1.32 -12.16
N SER A 362 -8.71 0.06 -12.57
CA SER A 362 -7.98 -0.98 -11.82
C SER A 362 -6.48 -1.12 -12.14
N LEU A 363 -6.04 -0.74 -13.35
CA LEU A 363 -4.65 -0.81 -13.81
C LEU A 363 -3.98 0.58 -13.74
N THR A 364 -2.99 0.72 -12.86
CA THR A 364 -2.19 1.96 -12.79
C THR A 364 -0.93 1.86 -13.62
N VAL A 365 -0.65 2.87 -14.45
CA VAL A 365 0.56 2.94 -15.27
C VAL A 365 1.42 4.12 -14.82
N GLU A 366 2.61 3.83 -14.32
CA GLU A 366 3.65 4.81 -13.98
C GLU A 366 4.67 4.94 -15.11
N GLU A 367 5.12 6.17 -15.38
CA GLU A 367 6.06 6.47 -16.45
C GLU A 367 7.28 7.22 -15.91
N GLU A 368 8.47 6.84 -16.39
CA GLU A 368 9.71 7.56 -16.13
C GLU A 368 10.51 7.72 -17.42
N CYS A 369 10.72 8.98 -17.80
CA CYS A 369 11.49 9.35 -18.98
C CYS A 369 12.87 9.87 -18.58
N ILE A 370 13.92 9.28 -19.15
CA ILE A 370 15.33 9.65 -18.94
C ILE A 370 15.93 10.09 -20.28
N VAL A 371 16.72 11.17 -20.24
CA VAL A 371 17.44 11.69 -21.41
C VAL A 371 18.93 11.71 -21.11
N GLU A 372 19.69 10.92 -21.86
CA GLU A 372 21.16 10.87 -21.76
C GLU A 372 21.78 11.46 -23.04
N THR A 373 22.20 12.72 -22.96
CA THR A 373 22.93 13.34 -24.06
C THR A 373 24.42 13.05 -23.92
N THR A 374 25.02 12.51 -24.97
CA THR A 374 26.47 12.41 -25.06
C THR A 374 27.03 13.80 -25.39
N THR A 375 27.52 14.53 -24.38
CA THR A 375 28.39 15.68 -24.66
C THR A 375 29.68 15.12 -25.22
N ALA A 376 29.91 15.32 -26.53
CA ALA A 376 31.17 14.98 -27.17
C ALA A 376 32.33 15.59 -26.36
N THR A 377 33.09 14.75 -25.66
CA THR A 377 34.31 15.19 -25.01
C THR A 377 35.23 15.75 -26.09
N PRO A 378 35.78 16.98 -25.95
CA PRO A 378 36.71 17.51 -26.93
C PRO A 378 38.05 16.75 -26.80
N GLN A 379 38.14 15.55 -27.36
CA GLN A 379 39.42 14.91 -27.57
C GLN A 379 40.21 15.74 -28.59
N LYS A 380 41.42 16.15 -28.19
CA LYS A 380 42.39 16.86 -29.03
C LYS A 380 42.49 16.17 -30.39
N LYS A 381 42.29 16.97 -31.45
CA LYS A 381 42.39 16.58 -32.87
C LYS A 381 43.62 15.72 -33.14
N THR A 382 43.47 14.40 -33.14
CA THR A 382 44.43 13.48 -33.73
C THR A 382 43.66 12.33 -34.38
N PHE A 383 43.50 12.46 -35.70
CA PHE A 383 43.14 11.49 -36.74
C PHE A 383 42.01 11.97 -37.66
N ARG A 384 42.36 12.16 -38.94
CA ARG A 384 41.42 12.35 -40.06
C ARG A 384 40.74 11.01 -40.35
N GLY A 385 39.69 10.69 -39.60
CA GLY A 385 38.70 9.67 -39.92
C GLY A 385 37.30 10.27 -39.76
N LYS A 386 36.34 9.95 -40.64
CA LYS A 386 34.94 10.36 -40.46
C LYS A 386 34.50 9.91 -39.06
N LYS A 387 34.15 10.85 -38.17
CA LYS A 387 33.53 10.51 -36.88
C LYS A 387 32.29 9.65 -37.16
N PRO A 388 32.14 8.45 -36.56
CA PRO A 388 30.87 7.75 -36.62
C PRO A 388 29.81 8.66 -36.01
N LYS A 389 28.71 8.92 -36.74
CA LYS A 389 27.56 9.62 -36.16
C LYS A 389 27.01 8.72 -35.05
N GLU A 390 27.09 9.15 -33.80
CA GLU A 390 26.39 8.49 -32.69
C GLU A 390 24.90 8.47 -33.02
N LYS A 391 24.38 7.27 -33.26
CA LYS A 391 22.97 7.06 -33.57
C LYS A 391 22.17 7.25 -32.29
N THR A 392 21.09 8.02 -32.40
CA THR A 392 20.13 8.18 -31.31
C THR A 392 19.29 6.92 -31.20
N ALA A 393 19.17 6.41 -29.98
CA ALA A 393 18.43 5.19 -29.67
C ALA A 393 17.52 5.38 -28.46
N ILE A 394 16.55 4.49 -28.36
CA ILE A 394 15.57 4.43 -27.29
C ILE A 394 15.69 3.06 -26.64
N SER A 395 15.96 3.04 -25.35
CA SER A 395 15.82 1.87 -24.50
C SER A 395 14.54 1.98 -23.70
N VAL A 396 13.82 0.88 -23.59
CA VAL A 396 12.60 0.79 -22.77
C VAL A 396 12.72 -0.38 -21.82
N LEU A 397 12.14 -0.22 -20.64
CA LEU A 397 11.89 -1.27 -19.67
C LEU A 397 10.44 -1.14 -19.25
N VAL A 398 9.64 -2.18 -19.48
CA VAL A 398 8.28 -2.26 -18.98
C VAL A 398 8.21 -3.41 -17.99
N MET A 399 7.63 -3.14 -16.83
CA MET A 399 7.33 -4.16 -15.82
C MET A 399 5.83 -4.15 -15.54
N LEU A 400 5.24 -5.33 -15.42
CA LEU A 400 3.87 -5.53 -15.00
C LEU A 400 3.85 -6.25 -13.66
N GLN A 401 2.95 -5.82 -12.78
CA GLN A 401 2.60 -6.52 -11.55
C GLN A 401 1.21 -7.14 -11.69
N THR A 402 1.11 -8.44 -11.46
CA THR A 402 -0.17 -9.15 -11.47
C THR A 402 -0.90 -8.95 -10.13
N ALA A 403 -2.22 -9.18 -10.11
CA ALA A 403 -3.04 -9.09 -8.89
C ALA A 403 -2.55 -10.02 -7.76
N THR A 404 -1.88 -11.12 -8.11
CA THR A 404 -1.29 -12.12 -7.19
C THR A 404 0.17 -11.82 -6.82
N GLY A 405 0.72 -10.68 -7.26
CA GLY A 405 2.08 -10.25 -6.92
C GLY A 405 3.18 -10.75 -7.87
N GLY A 406 2.84 -11.43 -8.97
CA GLY A 406 3.78 -11.76 -10.03
C GLY A 406 4.37 -10.51 -10.69
N ILE A 407 5.64 -10.59 -11.12
CA ILE A 407 6.40 -9.47 -11.69
C ILE A 407 6.98 -9.92 -13.03
N ILE A 408 6.44 -9.37 -14.13
CA ILE A 408 6.83 -9.73 -15.48
C ILE A 408 7.46 -8.51 -16.14
N SER A 409 8.69 -8.63 -16.64
CA SER A 409 9.36 -7.54 -17.32
C SER A 409 9.77 -7.85 -18.75
N VAL A 410 9.75 -6.82 -19.59
CA VAL A 410 10.31 -6.83 -20.95
C VAL A 410 11.11 -5.55 -21.14
N ASP A 411 12.38 -5.70 -21.49
CA ASP A 411 13.22 -4.62 -21.96
C ASP A 411 13.49 -4.73 -23.47
N ARG A 412 13.74 -3.57 -24.09
CA ARG A 412 14.09 -3.51 -25.51
C ARG A 412 14.82 -2.21 -25.84
N THR A 413 15.81 -2.29 -26.73
CA THR A 413 16.50 -1.12 -27.29
C THR A 413 16.36 -1.08 -28.80
N VAL A 414 16.03 0.08 -29.35
CA VAL A 414 15.90 0.32 -30.80
C VAL A 414 16.54 1.63 -31.20
N ASN A 415 17.14 1.68 -32.40
CA ASN A 415 17.51 2.97 -32.98
C ASN A 415 16.24 3.70 -33.47
N VAL A 416 16.20 5.03 -33.33
CA VAL A 416 15.01 5.83 -33.67
C VAL A 416 14.62 5.71 -35.16
N ASN A 417 15.58 5.36 -36.03
CA ASN A 417 15.34 5.17 -37.46
C ASN A 417 14.91 3.73 -37.84
N GLU A 418 14.95 2.79 -36.89
CA GLU A 418 14.67 1.37 -37.13
C GLU A 418 13.27 0.96 -36.69
N SER A 419 12.67 1.65 -35.73
CA SER A 419 11.33 1.35 -35.23
C SER A 419 10.62 2.63 -34.82
N THR A 420 9.32 2.72 -35.10
CA THR A 420 8.47 3.80 -34.58
C THR A 420 8.03 3.49 -33.15
N ALA A 421 7.62 4.51 -32.39
CA ALA A 421 7.12 4.34 -31.03
C ALA A 421 5.98 3.30 -30.93
N ASN A 422 5.04 3.33 -31.89
CA ASN A 422 3.93 2.38 -31.94
C ASN A 422 4.37 0.94 -32.24
N ILE A 423 5.35 0.76 -33.15
CA ILE A 423 5.88 -0.58 -33.46
C ILE A 423 6.60 -1.14 -32.24
N LEU A 424 7.45 -0.34 -31.59
CA LEU A 424 8.13 -0.74 -30.36
C LEU A 424 7.11 -1.12 -29.28
N ALA A 425 6.12 -0.25 -29.04
CA ALA A 425 5.10 -0.46 -28.03
C ALA A 425 4.33 -1.76 -28.26
N ASN A 426 3.82 -1.99 -29.47
CA ASN A 426 3.10 -3.22 -29.79
C ASN A 426 3.96 -4.47 -29.59
N GLN A 427 5.24 -4.43 -29.97
CA GLN A 427 6.13 -5.57 -29.78
C GLN A 427 6.41 -5.87 -28.31
N VAL A 428 6.61 -4.83 -27.49
CA VAL A 428 6.84 -4.98 -26.04
C VAL A 428 5.57 -5.52 -25.38
N THR A 429 4.42 -4.93 -25.66
CA THR A 429 3.12 -5.33 -25.11
C THR A 429 2.73 -6.75 -25.52
N SER A 430 2.97 -7.14 -26.78
CA SER A 430 2.70 -8.51 -27.24
C SER A 430 3.53 -9.55 -26.47
N LYS A 431 4.82 -9.26 -26.27
CA LYS A 431 5.70 -10.14 -25.49
C LYS A 431 5.27 -10.23 -24.02
N LEU A 432 4.87 -9.10 -23.42
CA LEU A 432 4.31 -9.09 -22.07
C LEU A 432 3.04 -9.93 -21.98
N TYR A 433 2.14 -9.81 -22.97
CA TYR A 433 0.91 -10.59 -23.02
C TYR A 433 1.21 -12.09 -23.09
N GLU A 434 2.16 -12.52 -23.94
CA GLU A 434 2.60 -13.92 -23.98
C GLU A 434 3.10 -14.44 -22.62
N HIS A 435 3.91 -13.64 -21.92
CA HIS A 435 4.38 -14.01 -20.57
C HIS A 435 3.24 -14.12 -19.56
N VAL A 436 2.30 -13.17 -19.58
CA VAL A 436 1.12 -13.20 -18.70
C VAL A 436 0.25 -14.42 -18.99
N GLN A 437 -0.02 -14.72 -20.26
CA GLN A 437 -0.85 -15.87 -20.67
C GLN A 437 -0.18 -17.22 -20.40
N SER A 438 1.16 -17.27 -20.36
CA SER A 438 1.88 -18.51 -20.01
C SER A 438 1.70 -18.93 -18.55
N GLY A 439 1.11 -18.07 -17.71
CA GLY A 439 0.88 -18.32 -16.29
C GLY A 439 2.11 -18.11 -15.42
N THR A 440 3.18 -17.54 -15.96
CA THR A 440 4.44 -17.31 -15.23
C THR A 440 4.31 -16.19 -14.23
N CYS A 441 4.95 -16.32 -13.08
CA CYS A 441 4.95 -15.27 -12.06
C CYS A 441 6.16 -14.34 -12.19
N VAL A 442 7.23 -14.78 -12.84
CA VAL A 442 8.41 -13.97 -13.14
C VAL A 442 8.96 -14.23 -14.54
N ASP A 443 9.63 -13.25 -15.13
CA ASP A 443 10.38 -13.46 -16.37
C ASP A 443 11.71 -14.19 -16.15
N GLU A 444 12.30 -14.69 -17.24
CA GLU A 444 13.54 -15.48 -17.22
C GLU A 444 14.72 -14.73 -16.58
N HIS A 445 14.84 -13.42 -16.80
CA HIS A 445 15.95 -12.64 -16.27
C HIS A 445 15.78 -12.35 -14.78
N LEU A 446 14.55 -12.13 -14.32
CA LEU A 446 14.27 -11.97 -12.90
C LEU A 446 14.45 -13.29 -12.14
N ALA A 447 14.02 -14.40 -12.75
CA ALA A 447 14.18 -15.74 -12.19
C ALA A 447 15.65 -16.05 -11.86
N ASP A 448 16.56 -15.85 -12.82
CA ASP A 448 18.00 -16.10 -12.66
C ASP A 448 18.59 -15.37 -11.44
N ASN A 449 18.18 -14.11 -11.24
CA ASN A 449 18.67 -13.29 -10.13
C ASN A 449 18.02 -13.67 -8.79
N ALA A 450 16.75 -14.08 -8.81
CA ALA A 450 16.01 -14.46 -7.61
C ALA A 450 16.60 -15.71 -6.96
N ILE A 451 17.17 -16.64 -7.73
CA ILE A 451 17.75 -17.89 -7.20
C ILE A 451 18.79 -17.65 -6.11
N VAL A 452 19.65 -16.64 -6.26
CA VAL A 452 20.66 -16.32 -5.23
C VAL A 452 20.00 -15.89 -3.93
N PHE A 453 18.94 -15.09 -4.01
CA PHE A 453 18.17 -14.69 -2.83
C PHE A 453 17.45 -15.87 -2.20
N MET A 454 16.81 -16.71 -3.02
CA MET A 454 16.11 -17.91 -2.57
C MET A 454 17.03 -18.88 -1.84
N ALA A 455 18.25 -19.06 -2.34
CA ALA A 455 19.25 -19.93 -1.71
C ALA A 455 19.78 -19.37 -0.39
N LEU A 456 19.81 -18.05 -0.22
CA LEU A 456 20.21 -17.41 1.03
C LEU A 456 19.05 -17.26 2.03
N ALA A 457 17.80 -17.41 1.57
CA ALA A 457 16.62 -17.26 2.39
C ALA A 457 16.49 -18.34 3.47
N GLN A 458 15.73 -18.05 4.51
CA GLN A 458 15.31 -18.98 5.55
C GLN A 458 14.09 -19.74 5.05
N GLY A 459 14.22 -21.06 4.96
CA GLY A 459 13.16 -21.96 4.53
C GLY A 459 13.05 -22.09 3.01
N ILE A 460 11.90 -22.60 2.56
CA ILE A 460 11.68 -22.97 1.16
C ILE A 460 11.09 -21.80 0.40
N SER A 461 11.81 -21.33 -0.61
CA SER A 461 11.29 -20.38 -1.60
C SER A 461 10.74 -21.10 -2.81
N ARG A 462 9.68 -20.57 -3.41
CA ARG A 462 9.05 -21.09 -4.62
C ARG A 462 8.81 -20.00 -5.65
N LEU A 463 9.13 -20.30 -6.90
CA LEU A 463 9.07 -19.36 -8.00
C LEU A 463 8.53 -20.04 -9.26
N ARG A 464 7.41 -19.55 -9.79
CA ARG A 464 6.84 -20.03 -11.05
C ARG A 464 7.46 -19.26 -12.22
N VAL A 465 8.21 -19.98 -13.06
CA VAL A 465 9.03 -19.46 -14.16
C VAL A 465 8.54 -19.94 -15.52
N PRO A 466 8.95 -19.28 -16.62
CA PRO A 466 8.61 -19.72 -17.98
C PRO A 466 9.25 -21.06 -18.33
N CYS A 467 8.48 -21.91 -18.99
CA CYS A 467 8.92 -23.21 -19.48
C CYS A 467 8.62 -23.30 -20.98
N LYS A 468 9.62 -23.65 -21.80
CA LYS A 468 9.43 -23.85 -23.24
C LYS A 468 9.68 -25.31 -23.57
N SER A 469 8.66 -25.98 -24.13
CA SER A 469 8.74 -27.41 -24.49
C SER A 469 9.11 -28.32 -23.29
N HIS A 470 8.50 -28.07 -22.14
CA HIS A 470 8.79 -28.77 -20.88
C HIS A 470 10.28 -28.71 -20.49
N ARG A 471 10.92 -27.55 -20.69
CA ARG A 471 12.27 -27.27 -20.17
C ARG A 471 12.40 -25.84 -19.70
N THR A 472 13.05 -25.68 -18.56
CA THR A 472 13.53 -24.38 -18.06
C THR A 472 14.67 -23.85 -18.92
N SER A 473 15.01 -22.56 -18.78
CA SER A 473 16.12 -21.98 -19.54
C SER A 473 17.46 -22.54 -19.04
N GLN A 474 18.43 -22.70 -19.95
CA GLN A 474 19.80 -23.11 -19.57
C GLN A 474 20.44 -22.12 -18.59
N HIS A 475 20.08 -20.85 -18.68
CA HIS A 475 20.56 -19.81 -17.76
C HIS A 475 20.07 -20.04 -16.33
N LEU A 476 18.78 -20.35 -16.17
CA LEU A 476 18.17 -20.64 -14.87
C LEU A 476 18.74 -21.91 -14.25
N GLU A 477 18.87 -22.98 -15.04
CA GLU A 477 19.48 -24.24 -14.57
C GLU A 477 20.94 -24.05 -14.16
N THR A 478 21.70 -23.24 -14.92
CA THR A 478 23.08 -22.89 -14.56
C THR A 478 23.12 -22.07 -13.27
N ALA A 479 22.21 -21.09 -13.11
CA ALA A 479 22.13 -20.28 -11.90
C ALA A 479 21.80 -21.13 -10.67
N LEU A 480 20.89 -22.09 -10.79
CA LEU A 480 20.55 -23.06 -9.75
C LEU A 480 21.75 -23.92 -9.35
N GLU A 481 22.41 -24.56 -10.31
CA GLU A 481 23.55 -25.44 -10.05
C GLU A 481 24.73 -24.67 -9.43
N VAL A 482 25.06 -23.50 -9.98
CA VAL A 482 26.15 -22.65 -9.44
C VAL A 482 25.81 -22.18 -8.03
N THR A 483 24.58 -21.70 -7.80
CA THR A 483 24.17 -21.20 -6.49
C THR A 483 24.17 -22.34 -5.46
N ALA A 484 23.61 -23.49 -5.79
CA ALA A 484 23.60 -24.68 -4.93
C ALA A 484 25.02 -25.11 -4.53
N ARG A 485 25.98 -25.10 -5.47
CA ARG A 485 27.38 -25.41 -5.16
C ARG A 485 28.07 -24.38 -4.29
N LEU A 486 27.71 -23.10 -4.42
CA LEU A 486 28.31 -22.01 -3.66
C LEU A 486 27.76 -21.90 -2.24
N THR A 487 26.46 -22.15 -2.06
CA THR A 487 25.78 -21.94 -0.77
C THR A 487 25.54 -23.24 -0.01
N GLY A 488 25.41 -24.37 -0.71
CA GLY A 488 24.92 -25.64 -0.15
C GLY A 488 23.39 -25.76 -0.13
N ALA A 489 22.65 -24.80 -0.68
CA ALA A 489 21.20 -24.87 -0.81
C ALA A 489 20.78 -26.03 -1.73
N SER A 490 19.64 -26.65 -1.45
CA SER A 490 19.06 -27.67 -2.33
C SER A 490 17.92 -27.09 -3.16
N TYR A 491 17.66 -27.66 -4.33
CA TYR A 491 16.58 -27.18 -5.20
C TYR A 491 15.86 -28.33 -5.91
N ARG A 492 14.64 -28.04 -6.37
CA ARG A 492 13.79 -28.91 -7.17
C ARG A 492 13.09 -28.10 -8.24
N ILE A 493 12.97 -28.65 -9.44
CA ILE A 493 12.15 -28.08 -10.52
C ILE A 493 10.98 -29.03 -10.75
N THR A 494 9.77 -28.50 -10.72
CA THR A 494 8.54 -29.22 -11.08
C THR A 494 8.00 -28.60 -12.36
N GLU A 495 8.08 -29.32 -13.47
CA GLU A 495 7.60 -28.85 -14.77
C GLU A 495 6.07 -28.96 -14.86
N GLU A 496 5.45 -27.95 -15.46
CA GLU A 496 4.03 -27.90 -15.81
C GLU A 496 3.89 -27.70 -17.34
N ASP A 497 2.65 -27.57 -17.84
CA ASP A 497 2.36 -27.50 -19.28
C ASP A 497 2.99 -26.27 -19.96
N SER A 498 2.89 -25.09 -19.34
CA SER A 498 3.41 -23.81 -19.88
C SER A 498 4.38 -23.08 -18.94
N SER A 499 4.65 -23.65 -17.76
CA SER A 499 5.48 -23.04 -16.73
C SER A 499 6.25 -24.11 -15.95
N ALA A 500 7.11 -23.72 -15.02
CA ALA A 500 7.72 -24.63 -14.07
C ALA A 500 7.78 -23.96 -12.69
N VAL A 501 7.63 -24.74 -11.62
CA VAL A 501 7.83 -24.26 -10.25
C VAL A 501 9.22 -24.67 -9.79
N VAL A 502 10.06 -23.67 -9.53
CA VAL A 502 11.37 -23.83 -8.93
C VAL A 502 11.24 -23.67 -7.43
N GLU A 503 11.57 -24.72 -6.69
CA GLU A 503 11.68 -24.71 -5.23
C GLU A 503 13.16 -24.68 -4.85
N VAL A 504 13.53 -23.80 -3.93
CA VAL A 504 14.89 -23.74 -3.35
C VAL A 504 14.76 -23.75 -1.83
N ASP A 505 15.38 -24.73 -1.19
CA ASP A 505 15.52 -24.80 0.25
C ASP A 505 16.77 -24.01 0.65
N GLY A 506 16.54 -22.80 1.15
CA GLY A 506 17.58 -21.83 1.44
C GLY A 506 18.30 -22.11 2.75
N ILE A 507 19.56 -21.63 2.84
CA ILE A 507 20.45 -21.92 3.97
C ILE A 507 20.18 -21.08 5.22
N GLY A 508 19.24 -20.13 5.18
CA GLY A 508 18.95 -19.25 6.31
C GLY A 508 20.08 -18.28 6.64
N HIS A 509 20.61 -17.60 5.63
CA HIS A 509 21.69 -16.63 5.84
C HIS A 509 21.18 -15.45 6.66
N ARG A 510 21.87 -15.19 7.78
CA ARG A 510 21.60 -14.06 8.66
C ARG A 510 22.50 -12.88 8.31
N ARG A 511 21.91 -11.72 8.04
CA ARG A 511 22.67 -10.49 7.79
C ARG A 511 23.44 -10.09 9.04
N ILE A 512 24.76 -10.08 8.95
CA ILE A 512 25.64 -9.50 9.98
C ILE A 512 25.56 -7.97 9.84
N GLY A 513 25.31 -7.29 10.96
CA GLY A 513 24.97 -5.86 11.04
C GLY A 513 25.99 -4.92 10.42
#